data_AF-A0ABD3CD02-F1
#
_entry.id   AF-A0ABD3CD02-F1
#
_cell.length_a   1.000
_cell.length_b   1.000
_cell.length_c   1.000
_cell.angle_alpha   90.00
_cell.angle_beta   90.00
_cell.angle_gamma   90.00
#
_symmetry.space_group_name_H-M   'P 1'
#
loop_
_entity.id
_entity.type
_entity.pdbx_description
1 polymer ?
#
loop_
_entity_poly.entity_id
_entity_poly.type
_entity_poly.pdbx_seq_one_letter_code
_entity_poly.pdbx_strand_id
1 'polypeptide(L)'
;MGSRAGYEHRYAFSTDDDLISFYNPTPFKRQLKGFVFEIRTRFLLKTSLDDDVIIDTEKFVSGLPTTVFDCRDRLKSVITYRLFEYWMNMHEISCLANEAFDFAKRNVVDNPKYASLEVSPIVVGIDVVTVWLEGETVNDARGRVLSPECMIPLDMCPMTGLLRPFPWLWEANGLRHGLINILLDLPVVTV
;
A
#
# COMPACT_ATOMS: atom_id res chain seq x y z
N MET A 1 -24.63 -3.47 23.74
CA MET A 1 -23.59 -2.48 23.37
C MET A 1 -22.31 -3.25 23.13
N GLY A 2 -21.90 -3.42 21.87
CA GLY A 2 -20.73 -4.21 21.51
C GLY A 2 -19.45 -3.48 21.86
N SER A 3 -18.59 -4.10 22.66
CA SER A 3 -17.19 -3.72 22.82
C SER A 3 -16.55 -3.67 21.43
N ARG A 4 -16.11 -2.50 20.96
CA ARG A 4 -15.29 -2.44 19.75
C ARG A 4 -13.96 -3.11 20.08
N ALA A 5 -13.63 -4.19 19.37
CA ALA A 5 -12.32 -4.80 19.46
C ALA A 5 -11.25 -3.73 19.13
N GLY A 6 -10.20 -3.67 19.94
CA GLY A 6 -9.05 -2.83 19.66
C GLY A 6 -8.23 -3.40 18.51
N TYR A 7 -7.51 -2.51 17.83
CA TYR A 7 -6.52 -2.85 16.80
C TYR A 7 -5.16 -2.26 17.19
N GLU A 8 -4.11 -2.99 16.87
CA GLU A 8 -2.72 -2.54 16.97
C GLU A 8 -2.07 -2.65 15.60
N HIS A 9 -1.33 -1.61 15.18
CA HIS A 9 -0.59 -1.60 13.92
C HIS A 9 0.90 -1.67 14.19
N ARG A 10 1.58 -2.64 13.58
CA ARG A 10 3.05 -2.72 13.55
C ARG A 10 3.51 -2.59 12.12
N TYR A 11 4.62 -1.93 11.87
CA TYR A 11 5.16 -1.83 10.52
C TYR A 11 6.69 -1.90 10.50
N ALA A 12 7.21 -2.38 9.37
CA ALA A 12 8.64 -2.51 9.12
C ALA A 12 8.94 -2.18 7.66
N PHE A 13 10.16 -1.71 7.42
CA PHE A 13 10.64 -1.36 6.08
C PHE A 13 11.76 -2.28 5.68
N SER A 14 11.72 -2.75 4.44
CA SER A 14 12.79 -3.55 3.86
C SER A 14 12.92 -3.26 2.37
N THR A 15 13.91 -3.89 1.76
CA THR A 15 14.12 -3.88 0.31
C THR A 15 13.95 -5.30 -0.21
N ASP A 16 13.33 -5.44 -1.36
CA ASP A 16 13.19 -6.73 -2.04
C ASP A 16 13.63 -6.57 -3.49
N ASP A 17 14.75 -7.19 -3.83
CA ASP A 17 15.35 -7.09 -5.16
C ASP A 17 14.47 -7.74 -6.23
N ASP A 18 13.65 -8.71 -5.85
CA ASP A 18 12.75 -9.41 -6.77
C ASP A 18 11.62 -8.49 -7.26
N LEU A 19 11.36 -7.37 -6.56
CA LEU A 19 10.42 -6.36 -7.04
C LEU A 19 10.89 -5.69 -8.35
N ILE A 20 12.20 -5.51 -8.53
CA ILE A 20 12.73 -4.85 -9.72
C ILE A 20 12.46 -5.72 -10.95
N SER A 21 12.70 -7.03 -10.82
CA SER A 21 12.50 -7.99 -11.89
C SER A 21 11.01 -8.23 -12.15
N PHE A 22 10.19 -8.31 -11.10
CA PHE A 22 8.75 -8.58 -11.21
C PHE A 22 7.97 -7.43 -11.84
N TYR A 23 8.20 -6.20 -11.39
CA TYR A 23 7.45 -5.04 -11.87
C TYR A 23 8.05 -4.39 -13.12
N ASN A 24 9.30 -4.74 -13.45
CA ASN A 24 10.06 -4.19 -14.58
C ASN A 24 9.80 -2.69 -14.81
N PRO A 25 10.01 -1.85 -13.78
CA PRO A 25 9.53 -0.48 -13.80
C PRO A 25 10.21 0.26 -14.94
N THR A 26 9.41 0.84 -15.83
CA THR A 26 9.96 1.55 -16.98
C THR A 26 10.79 2.73 -16.47
N PRO A 27 12.04 2.87 -16.90
CA PRO A 27 12.91 3.96 -16.47
C PRO A 27 12.23 5.32 -16.69
N PHE A 28 12.31 6.20 -15.69
CA PHE A 28 11.70 7.52 -15.78
C PHE A 28 12.42 8.34 -16.85
N LYS A 29 11.66 8.88 -17.82
CA LYS A 29 12.21 9.81 -18.82
C LYS A 29 12.81 11.01 -18.05
N ARG A 30 14.16 11.12 -17.99
CA ARG A 30 15.00 12.27 -17.53
C ARG A 30 15.94 12.05 -16.31
N GLN A 31 16.61 10.90 -16.15
CA GLN A 31 17.60 10.68 -15.06
C GLN A 31 17.02 10.90 -13.64
N LEU A 32 15.69 10.91 -13.51
CA LEU A 32 15.03 11.01 -12.22
C LEU A 32 15.03 9.62 -11.61
N LYS A 33 15.47 9.53 -10.35
CA LYS A 33 15.28 8.30 -9.60
C LYS A 33 13.80 8.09 -9.30
N GLY A 34 13.44 6.88 -8.91
CA GLY A 34 12.08 6.51 -8.55
C GLY A 34 12.08 5.59 -7.34
N PHE A 35 10.94 5.55 -6.67
CA PHE A 35 10.68 4.55 -5.65
C PHE A 35 9.47 3.72 -6.07
N VAL A 36 9.58 2.41 -5.88
CA VAL A 36 8.44 1.49 -5.97
C VAL A 36 8.19 0.99 -4.57
N PHE A 37 7.02 1.30 -4.03
CA PHE A 37 6.56 0.84 -2.73
C PHE A 37 5.61 -0.34 -2.92
N GLU A 38 5.97 -1.52 -2.43
CA GLU A 38 5.02 -2.62 -2.24
C GLU A 38 4.58 -2.63 -0.78
N ILE A 39 3.29 -2.44 -0.56
CA ILE A 39 2.67 -2.53 0.75
C ILE A 39 2.23 -3.97 0.92
N ARG A 40 2.78 -4.66 1.93
CA ARG A 40 2.44 -6.03 2.31
C ARG A 40 1.73 -5.99 3.66
N THR A 41 0.43 -6.23 3.67
CA THR A 41 -0.37 -6.26 4.89
C THR A 41 -0.57 -7.71 5.35
N ARG A 42 -0.35 -7.99 6.62
CA ARG A 42 -0.74 -9.25 7.28
C ARG A 42 -1.78 -8.95 8.35
N PHE A 43 -2.83 -9.75 8.39
CA PHE A 43 -3.87 -9.65 9.40
C PHE A 43 -3.64 -10.73 10.44
N LEU A 44 -3.34 -10.32 11.67
CA LEU A 44 -2.93 -11.20 12.75
C LEU A 44 -4.03 -11.26 13.82
N LEU A 45 -4.34 -12.47 14.27
CA LEU A 45 -5.14 -12.72 15.46
C LEU A 45 -4.20 -13.00 16.62
N LYS A 46 -4.16 -12.09 17.59
CA LYS A 46 -3.44 -12.33 18.84
C LYS A 46 -4.24 -13.29 19.71
N THR A 47 -3.66 -14.47 19.95
CA THR A 47 -4.26 -15.50 20.82
C THR A 47 -3.79 -15.31 22.27
N SER A 48 -4.47 -15.95 23.22
CA SER A 48 -4.09 -15.93 24.64
C SER A 48 -2.77 -16.66 24.94
N LEU A 49 -2.28 -17.46 23.99
CA LEU A 49 -1.03 -18.21 24.11
C LEU A 49 0.19 -17.45 23.57
N ASP A 50 0.04 -16.15 23.29
CA ASP A 50 1.07 -15.23 22.76
C ASP A 50 1.58 -15.58 21.35
N ASP A 51 0.95 -16.55 20.69
CA ASP A 51 1.15 -16.82 19.27
C ASP A 51 0.18 -15.99 18.42
N ASP A 52 0.74 -15.17 17.53
CA ASP A 52 -0.02 -14.42 16.52
C ASP A 52 -0.35 -15.34 15.32
N VAL A 53 -1.63 -15.53 15.04
CA VAL A 53 -2.08 -16.36 13.90
C VAL A 53 -2.35 -15.47 12.69
N ILE A 54 -1.71 -15.76 11.56
CA ILE A 54 -2.01 -15.07 10.29
C ILE A 54 -3.38 -15.54 9.80
N ILE A 55 -4.35 -14.63 9.79
CA ILE A 55 -5.69 -14.88 9.27
C ILE A 55 -5.73 -14.64 7.76
N ASP A 56 -5.05 -13.61 7.27
CA ASP A 56 -5.02 -13.25 5.86
C ASP A 56 -3.83 -12.36 5.53
N THR A 57 -3.57 -12.18 4.24
CA THR A 57 -2.51 -11.33 3.71
C THR A 57 -2.98 -10.58 2.47
N GLU A 58 -2.56 -9.33 2.34
CA GLU A 58 -2.80 -8.51 1.17
C GLU A 58 -1.50 -7.88 0.69
N LYS A 59 -1.39 -7.67 -0.62
CA LYS A 59 -0.31 -6.86 -1.19
C LYS A 59 -0.84 -5.90 -2.25
N PHE A 60 -0.27 -4.71 -2.30
CA PHE A 60 -0.51 -3.76 -3.39
C PHE A 60 0.73 -2.88 -3.63
N VAL A 61 0.87 -2.36 -4.85
CA VAL A 61 2.06 -1.60 -5.26
C VAL A 61 1.72 -0.17 -5.65
N SER A 62 2.63 0.74 -5.32
CA SER A 62 2.62 2.15 -5.69
C SER A 62 3.98 2.58 -6.25
N GLY A 63 4.00 3.06 -7.50
CA GLY A 63 5.19 3.61 -8.13
C GLY A 63 5.20 5.14 -8.07
N LEU A 64 6.29 5.73 -7.59
CA LEU A 64 6.43 7.18 -7.41
C LEU A 64 7.72 7.72 -8.05
N PRO A 65 7.62 8.68 -9.00
CA PRO A 65 8.81 9.38 -9.50
C PRO A 65 9.41 10.22 -8.37
N THR A 66 10.74 10.24 -8.24
CA THR A 66 11.47 11.11 -7.30
C THR A 66 11.60 12.52 -7.86
N THR A 67 10.48 13.25 -7.93
CA THR A 67 10.54 14.71 -7.90
C THR A 67 10.47 15.12 -6.44
N VAL A 68 11.62 15.51 -5.87
CA VAL A 68 11.97 15.60 -4.44
C VAL A 68 10.90 16.20 -3.51
N PHE A 69 10.01 17.04 -4.02
CA PHE A 69 9.03 17.79 -3.24
C PHE A 69 7.60 17.21 -3.24
N ASP A 70 7.26 16.24 -4.10
CA ASP A 70 5.85 15.79 -4.27
C ASP A 70 5.63 14.29 -3.96
N CYS A 71 6.69 13.52 -3.73
CA CYS A 71 6.57 12.07 -3.57
C CYS A 71 5.94 11.64 -2.25
N ARG A 72 6.17 12.40 -1.18
CA ARG A 72 5.74 12.04 0.18
C ARG A 72 4.22 12.19 0.31
N ASP A 73 3.69 13.34 -0.09
CA ASP A 73 2.25 13.60 -0.09
C ASP A 73 1.53 12.68 -1.07
N ARG A 74 2.17 12.35 -2.20
CA ARG A 74 1.65 11.37 -3.14
C ARG A 74 1.63 9.95 -2.58
N LEU A 75 2.69 9.50 -1.90
CA LEU A 75 2.70 8.20 -1.22
C LEU A 75 1.57 8.13 -0.20
N LYS A 76 1.50 9.14 0.68
CA LYS A 76 0.44 9.26 1.68
C LYS A 76 -0.92 9.19 1.00
N SER A 77 -1.17 10.01 -0.02
CA SER A 77 -2.46 10.06 -0.72
C SER A 77 -2.85 8.69 -1.33
N VAL A 78 -1.90 7.98 -1.93
CA VAL A 78 -2.15 6.65 -2.52
C VAL A 78 -2.50 5.60 -1.46
N ILE A 79 -1.77 5.57 -0.34
CA ILE A 79 -1.99 4.54 0.69
C ILE A 79 -3.14 4.88 1.64
N THR A 80 -3.50 6.17 1.77
CA THR A 80 -4.47 6.66 2.78
C THR A 80 -5.79 5.91 2.74
N TYR A 81 -6.39 5.76 1.55
CA TYR A 81 -7.69 5.10 1.41
C TYR A 81 -7.65 3.66 1.91
N ARG A 82 -6.62 2.91 1.52
CA ARG A 82 -6.50 1.50 1.91
C ARG A 82 -6.15 1.34 3.39
N LEU A 83 -5.27 2.18 3.92
CA LEU A 83 -4.91 2.12 5.34
C LEU A 83 -6.04 2.57 6.28
N PHE A 84 -6.96 3.42 5.81
CA PHE A 84 -8.17 3.74 6.56
C PHE A 84 -9.10 2.53 6.75
N GLU A 85 -9.18 1.65 5.75
CA GLU A 85 -9.95 0.41 5.86
C GLU A 85 -9.31 -0.55 6.87
N TYR A 86 -8.01 -0.44 7.12
CA TYR A 86 -7.30 -1.13 8.20
C TYR A 86 -7.42 -0.43 9.55
N TRP A 87 -8.32 0.56 9.68
CA TRP A 87 -8.54 1.36 10.88
C TRP A 87 -7.32 2.18 11.35
N MET A 88 -6.35 2.44 10.47
CA MET A 88 -5.29 3.40 10.80
C MET A 88 -5.85 4.82 10.75
N ASN A 89 -5.47 5.64 11.73
CA ASN A 89 -5.83 7.04 11.75
C ASN A 89 -4.88 7.89 10.88
N MET A 90 -5.29 9.12 10.55
CA MET A 90 -4.49 10.02 9.68
C MET A 90 -3.10 10.32 10.20
N HIS A 91 -2.91 10.34 11.52
CA HIS A 91 -1.60 10.57 12.11
C HIS A 91 -0.68 9.37 11.86
N GLU A 92 -1.14 8.16 12.15
CA GLU A 92 -0.41 6.91 11.90
C GLU A 92 -0.05 6.75 10.42
N ILE A 93 -1.01 7.00 9.51
CA ILE A 93 -0.79 6.96 8.06
C ILE A 93 0.29 7.97 7.65
N SER A 94 0.27 9.17 8.24
CA SER A 94 1.28 10.20 7.95
C SER A 94 2.68 9.79 8.43
N CYS A 95 2.77 9.22 9.64
CA CYS A 95 4.04 8.73 10.19
C CYS A 95 4.60 7.60 9.32
N LEU A 96 3.77 6.61 8.98
CA LEU A 96 4.17 5.49 8.12
C LEU A 96 4.65 5.97 6.74
N ALA A 97 3.93 6.88 6.08
CA ALA A 97 4.34 7.43 4.78
C ALA A 97 5.66 8.21 4.87
N ASN A 98 5.86 8.99 5.94
CA ASN A 98 7.09 9.74 6.17
C ASN A 98 8.28 8.81 6.39
N GLU A 99 8.12 7.83 7.28
CA GLU A 99 9.18 6.89 7.64
C GLU A 99 9.55 5.97 6.47
N ALA A 100 8.57 5.50 5.69
CA ALA A 100 8.81 4.72 4.48
C ALA A 100 9.63 5.51 3.45
N PHE A 101 9.30 6.79 3.28
CA PHE A 101 10.02 7.66 2.35
C PHE A 101 11.43 8.00 2.84
N ASP A 102 11.59 8.26 4.13
CA ASP A 102 12.90 8.54 4.74
C ASP A 102 13.79 7.29 4.74
N PHE A 103 13.20 6.10 4.93
CA PHE A 103 13.87 4.81 4.69
C PHE A 103 14.33 4.69 3.23
N ALA A 104 13.45 4.96 2.27
CA ALA A 104 13.78 4.88 0.85
C ALA A 104 14.94 5.81 0.46
N LYS A 105 14.93 7.04 0.96
CA LYS A 105 16.02 8.00 0.76
C LYS A 105 17.35 7.52 1.34
N ARG A 106 17.35 7.11 2.61
CA ARG A 106 18.57 6.58 3.26
C ARG A 106 19.10 5.38 2.51
N ASN A 107 18.22 4.46 2.13
CA ASN A 107 18.59 3.25 1.42
C ASN A 107 19.28 3.53 0.06
N VAL A 108 18.89 4.58 -0.67
CA VAL A 108 19.57 4.98 -1.92
C VAL A 108 20.95 5.62 -1.68
N VAL A 109 21.11 6.32 -0.56
CA VAL A 109 22.38 6.99 -0.21
C VAL A 109 23.38 5.98 0.36
N ASP A 110 22.93 5.13 1.26
CA ASP A 110 23.78 4.27 2.08
C ASP A 110 24.19 2.97 1.36
N ASN A 111 23.42 2.54 0.35
CA ASN A 111 23.68 1.30 -0.38
C ASN A 111 24.06 1.57 -1.85
N PRO A 112 25.33 1.34 -2.24
CA PRO A 112 25.81 1.55 -3.61
C PRO A 112 25.01 0.80 -4.68
N LYS A 113 24.46 -0.37 -4.32
CA LYS A 113 23.57 -1.15 -5.18
C LYS A 113 22.36 -0.33 -5.63
N TYR A 114 21.62 0.24 -4.68
CA TYR A 114 20.43 1.06 -4.97
C TYR A 114 20.80 2.46 -5.47
N ALA A 115 22.01 2.95 -5.18
CA ALA A 115 22.51 4.19 -5.76
C ALA A 115 22.66 4.12 -7.29
N SER A 116 22.94 2.95 -7.86
CA SER A 116 23.05 2.77 -9.32
C SER A 116 21.71 2.56 -10.01
N LEU A 117 20.66 2.21 -9.26
CA LEU A 117 19.35 1.92 -9.82
C LEU A 117 18.56 3.20 -10.08
N GLU A 118 17.89 3.24 -11.22
CA GLU A 118 16.93 4.29 -11.53
C GLU A 118 15.68 4.17 -10.66
N VAL A 119 15.31 2.96 -10.25
CA VAL A 119 14.15 2.70 -9.40
C VAL A 119 14.58 1.83 -8.22
N SER A 120 14.33 2.31 -7.01
CA SER A 120 14.62 1.56 -5.79
C SER A 120 13.36 0.88 -5.25
N PRO A 121 13.41 -0.44 -5.03
CA PRO A 121 12.29 -1.19 -4.48
C PRO A 121 12.25 -1.04 -2.96
N ILE A 122 11.08 -0.71 -2.44
CA ILE A 122 10.81 -0.54 -1.02
C ILE A 122 9.62 -1.41 -0.67
N VAL A 123 9.79 -2.29 0.31
CA VAL A 123 8.70 -3.05 0.91
C VAL A 123 8.29 -2.38 2.20
N VAL A 124 7.00 -2.11 2.32
CA VAL A 124 6.36 -1.63 3.54
C VAL A 124 5.53 -2.79 4.10
N GLY A 125 6.07 -3.48 5.11
CA GLY A 125 5.35 -4.52 5.83
C GLY A 125 4.46 -3.88 6.88
N ILE A 126 3.17 -4.24 6.91
CA ILE A 126 2.18 -3.78 7.88
C ILE A 126 1.53 -5.01 8.51
N ASP A 127 1.54 -5.09 9.82
CA ASP A 127 0.77 -6.06 10.57
C ASP A 127 -0.41 -5.35 11.24
N VAL A 128 -1.62 -5.78 10.88
CA VAL A 128 -2.87 -5.36 11.53
C VAL A 128 -3.23 -6.44 12.54
N VAL A 129 -3.01 -6.13 13.82
CA VAL A 129 -3.21 -7.09 14.91
C VAL A 129 -4.54 -6.81 15.58
N THR A 130 -5.37 -7.85 15.71
CA THR A 130 -6.59 -7.81 16.51
C THR A 130 -6.55 -8.85 17.62
N VAL A 131 -7.34 -8.64 18.67
CA VAL A 131 -7.47 -9.61 19.76
C VAL A 131 -8.55 -10.65 19.45
N TRP A 132 -8.30 -11.89 19.87
CA TRP A 132 -9.32 -12.93 19.91
C TRP A 132 -10.33 -12.65 21.03
N LEU A 133 -11.61 -12.61 20.70
CA LEU A 133 -12.71 -12.55 21.67
C LEU A 133 -13.08 -13.94 22.20
N GLU A 134 -13.43 -14.04 23.48
CA GLU A 134 -13.83 -15.32 24.09
C GLU A 134 -15.04 -15.93 23.37
N GLY A 135 -14.93 -17.20 22.98
CA GLY A 135 -15.98 -17.93 22.25
C GLY A 135 -16.07 -17.62 20.75
N GLU A 136 -15.26 -16.70 20.22
CA GLU A 136 -15.19 -16.39 18.80
C GLU A 136 -14.45 -17.52 18.04
N THR A 137 -14.91 -17.89 16.84
CA THR A 137 -14.13 -18.78 15.96
C THR A 137 -13.14 -17.98 15.11
N VAL A 138 -12.11 -18.62 14.55
CA VAL A 138 -11.19 -17.96 13.61
C VAL A 138 -11.92 -17.37 12.40
N ASN A 139 -12.98 -18.04 11.93
CA ASN A 139 -13.80 -17.53 10.82
C ASN A 139 -14.62 -16.30 11.22
N ASP A 140 -15.12 -16.25 12.45
CA ASP A 140 -15.82 -15.06 12.97
C ASP A 140 -14.84 -13.89 13.13
N ALA A 141 -13.65 -14.15 13.68
CA ALA A 141 -12.57 -13.18 13.77
C ALA A 141 -12.17 -12.67 12.37
N ARG A 142 -12.04 -13.57 11.38
CA ARG A 142 -11.79 -13.19 9.98
C ARG A 142 -12.91 -12.30 9.44
N GLY A 143 -14.17 -12.67 9.63
CA GLY A 143 -15.33 -11.90 9.17
C GLY A 143 -15.38 -10.50 9.80
N ARG A 144 -14.95 -10.36 11.05
CA ARG A 144 -14.86 -9.06 11.75
C ARG A 144 -13.70 -8.20 11.23
N VAL A 145 -12.52 -8.80 11.03
CA VAL A 145 -11.30 -8.11 10.60
C VAL A 145 -11.32 -7.75 9.12
N LEU A 146 -12.00 -8.55 8.30
CA LEU A 146 -11.96 -8.44 6.84
C LEU A 146 -13.36 -8.39 6.23
N SER A 147 -14.34 -7.86 6.96
CA SER A 147 -15.72 -7.80 6.46
C SER A 147 -15.70 -7.21 5.04
N PRO A 148 -16.22 -7.93 4.03
CA PRO A 148 -16.26 -7.45 2.65
C PRO A 148 -17.03 -6.13 2.50
N GLU A 149 -17.91 -5.83 3.46
CA GLU A 149 -18.64 -4.57 3.56
C GLU A 149 -17.73 -3.38 3.95
N CYS A 150 -16.52 -3.66 4.43
CA CYS A 150 -15.56 -2.68 4.95
C CYS A 150 -14.28 -2.56 4.10
N MET A 151 -14.02 -3.47 3.15
CA MET A 151 -12.87 -3.39 2.25
C MET A 151 -13.31 -3.28 0.80
N ILE A 152 -13.14 -2.10 0.21
CA ILE A 152 -13.41 -1.89 -1.21
C ILE A 152 -12.35 -2.66 -2.02
N PRO A 153 -12.71 -3.44 -3.05
CA PRO A 153 -11.72 -4.08 -3.91
C PRO A 153 -10.69 -3.07 -4.46
N LEU A 154 -9.41 -3.44 -4.49
CA LEU A 154 -8.32 -2.53 -4.88
C LEU A 154 -8.51 -1.90 -6.27
N ASP A 155 -9.15 -2.61 -7.20
CA ASP A 155 -9.51 -2.15 -8.53
C ASP A 155 -10.61 -1.08 -8.54
N MET A 156 -11.45 -1.05 -7.50
CA MET A 156 -12.51 -0.07 -7.31
C MET A 156 -12.05 1.14 -6.47
N CYS A 157 -10.81 1.14 -5.98
CA CYS A 157 -10.27 2.27 -5.23
C CYS A 157 -10.20 3.53 -6.13
N PRO A 158 -10.83 4.66 -5.76
CA PRO A 158 -11.00 5.84 -6.63
C PRO A 158 -9.68 6.48 -7.13
N MET A 159 -8.55 6.12 -6.53
CA MET A 159 -7.21 6.60 -6.89
C MET A 159 -6.55 5.79 -8.02
N THR A 160 -7.10 4.65 -8.45
CA THR A 160 -6.56 3.89 -9.59
C THR A 160 -6.59 4.72 -10.88
N GLY A 161 -7.50 5.70 -10.99
CA GLY A 161 -7.50 6.71 -12.05
C GLY A 161 -6.26 7.62 -12.10
N LEU A 162 -5.56 7.82 -10.99
CA LEU A 162 -4.30 8.59 -10.90
C LEU A 162 -3.04 7.74 -11.13
N LEU A 163 -3.18 6.40 -11.17
CA LEU A 163 -2.12 5.45 -11.54
C LEU A 163 -2.02 5.24 -13.07
N ARG A 164 -2.82 5.97 -13.86
CA ARG A 164 -2.80 5.97 -15.33
C ARG A 164 -1.42 6.16 -16.02
N PRO A 165 -0.37 6.78 -15.44
CA PRO A 165 0.92 6.83 -16.13
C PRO A 165 1.70 5.51 -16.13
N PHE A 166 1.26 4.45 -15.42
CA PHE A 166 2.02 3.21 -15.27
C PHE A 166 1.22 1.96 -15.68
N PRO A 167 1.15 1.63 -17.00
CA PRO A 167 0.42 0.47 -17.50
C PRO A 167 0.82 -0.88 -16.87
N TRP A 168 2.10 -1.03 -16.51
CA TRP A 168 2.66 -2.23 -15.87
C TRP A 168 2.16 -2.47 -14.44
N LEU A 169 1.72 -1.41 -13.74
CA LEU A 169 1.16 -1.51 -12.40
C LEU A 169 -0.22 -2.20 -12.40
N TRP A 170 -0.92 -2.21 -13.54
CA TRP A 170 -2.23 -2.84 -13.70
C TRP A 170 -2.13 -4.36 -13.85
N GLU A 171 -1.16 -4.81 -14.65
CA GLU A 171 -0.90 -6.23 -14.88
C GLU A 171 -0.38 -6.92 -13.61
N ALA A 172 0.48 -6.23 -12.86
CA ALA A 172 1.11 -6.77 -11.67
C ALA A 172 0.18 -6.87 -10.44
N ASN A 173 -0.96 -6.16 -10.45
CA ASN A 173 -2.03 -6.29 -9.45
C ASN A 173 -3.10 -7.32 -9.85
N GLY A 174 -2.92 -8.07 -10.94
CA GLY A 174 -3.88 -9.11 -11.36
C GLY A 174 -5.20 -8.58 -11.95
N LEU A 175 -5.26 -7.30 -12.33
CA LEU A 175 -6.47 -6.65 -12.81
C LEU A 175 -6.64 -6.85 -14.32
N ARG A 176 -7.26 -7.96 -14.74
CA ARG A 176 -7.66 -8.17 -16.16
C ARG A 176 -9.10 -7.76 -16.41
N HIS A 177 -9.25 -6.83 -17.36
CA HIS A 177 -10.46 -6.45 -18.13
C HIS A 177 -11.75 -6.11 -17.35
N GLY A 178 -11.94 -4.81 -17.15
CA GLY A 178 -13.25 -4.16 -17.06
C GLY A 178 -13.15 -2.75 -17.65
N LEU A 179 -13.34 -2.62 -18.96
CA LEU A 179 -13.42 -1.32 -19.64
C LEU A 179 -14.63 -0.54 -19.11
N ILE A 180 -14.41 0.41 -18.20
CA ILE A 180 -15.39 1.47 -17.92
C ILE A 180 -14.88 2.72 -18.64
N ASN A 181 -15.49 3.00 -19.79
CA ASN A 181 -15.42 4.30 -20.44
C ASN A 181 -16.03 5.35 -19.50
N ILE A 182 -15.19 6.05 -18.74
CA ILE A 182 -15.60 7.32 -18.12
C ILE A 182 -15.31 8.39 -19.16
N LEU A 183 -16.34 8.74 -19.95
CA LEU A 183 -16.40 10.02 -20.66
C LEU A 183 -16.25 11.12 -19.60
N LEU A 184 -15.13 11.84 -19.65
CA LEU A 184 -15.01 13.12 -18.96
C LEU A 184 -15.63 14.17 -19.90
N ASP A 185 -16.89 14.52 -19.63
CA ASP A 185 -17.47 15.78 -20.10
C ASP A 185 -16.73 16.92 -19.39
N LEU A 186 -15.68 17.44 -20.03
CA LEU A 186 -15.10 18.73 -19.67
C LEU A 186 -15.85 19.82 -20.44
N PRO A 187 -16.30 20.91 -19.79
CA PRO A 187 -16.92 22.01 -20.49
C PRO A 187 -15.88 22.68 -21.40
N VAL A 188 -16.22 22.79 -22.69
CA VAL A 188 -15.49 23.58 -23.67
C VAL A 188 -15.55 25.03 -23.23
N VAL A 189 -14.43 25.57 -22.74
CA VAL A 189 -14.24 27.01 -22.60
C VAL A 189 -13.80 27.52 -23.97
N THR A 190 -14.74 28.05 -24.75
CA THR A 190 -14.44 28.88 -25.92
C THR A 190 -13.94 30.23 -25.43
N VAL A 191 -12.76 30.63 -25.94
CA VAL A 191 -12.19 31.98 -25.84
C VAL A 191 -12.91 32.92 -26.80
#